data_AF-A0A183NVN8-F1
#
_entry.id   AF-A0A183NVN8-F1
#
_cell.length_a   1.000
_cell.length_b   1.000
_cell.length_c   1.000
_cell.angle_alpha   90.00
_cell.angle_beta   90.00
_cell.angle_gamma   90.00
#
_symmetry.space_group_name_H-M   'P 1'
#
loop_
_entity.id
_entity.type
_entity.pdbx_description
1 polymer ?
#
loop_
_entity_poly.entity_id
_entity_poly.type
_entity_poly.pdbx_seq_one_letter_code
_entity_poly.pdbx_strand_id
1 'polypeptide(L)'
;MNPERFDDEVLPKEPVPDLDMGDDSIEVTDELREKAEEKKCEAMAKMSDGDFTGAVDLFTEAIKLNPQSSLFHARRARMIGNWEAAYRDLQTSLRLDYSDDANEAIKEIEPKHKRIFEHNMKYERKRQEKLEREKRERIRKAREERERAQRDTEKPDFDIPGSGNIPGMDNMFSQLFNDPELMSAIQDPEVMKAFSEVCSNPAAMDKYKNNPKASAPCLGFLTMGEPPMFLLAVSVSGLVSLEISELRPIM
;
A
#
# COMPACT_ATOMS: atom_id res chain seq x y z
N MET A 1 -16.57 -28.16 29.85
CA MET A 1 -16.38 -26.86 29.18
C MET A 1 -14.92 -26.48 29.32
N ASN A 2 -14.20 -26.27 28.23
CA ASN A 2 -12.79 -25.87 28.27
C ASN A 2 -12.71 -24.35 28.49
N PRO A 3 -12.15 -23.86 29.61
CA PRO A 3 -12.17 -22.43 29.95
C PRO A 3 -11.28 -21.56 29.05
N GLU A 4 -10.51 -22.15 28.12
CA GLU A 4 -9.55 -21.44 27.27
C GLU A 4 -10.01 -21.17 25.83
N ARG A 5 -11.22 -21.60 25.45
CA ARG A 5 -11.74 -21.35 24.09
C ARG A 5 -12.68 -20.16 24.08
N PHE A 6 -12.10 -18.96 24.24
CA PHE A 6 -12.70 -17.77 23.63
C PHE A 6 -12.38 -17.87 22.15
N ASP A 7 -13.37 -18.18 21.32
CA ASP A 7 -13.20 -18.15 19.87
C ASP A 7 -12.74 -16.73 19.49
N ASP A 8 -11.63 -16.62 18.74
CA ASP A 8 -11.04 -15.37 18.22
C ASP A 8 -12.03 -14.52 17.36
N GLU A 9 -13.30 -14.94 17.30
CA GLU A 9 -14.41 -14.38 16.54
C GLU A 9 -15.22 -13.33 17.33
N VAL A 10 -15.00 -13.18 18.64
CA VAL A 10 -15.86 -12.35 19.52
C VAL A 10 -15.28 -10.97 19.88
N LEU A 11 -14.05 -10.64 19.48
CA LEU A 11 -13.43 -9.33 19.79
C LEU A 11 -13.44 -8.40 18.56
N PRO A 12 -13.79 -7.10 18.74
CA PRO A 12 -13.90 -6.15 17.65
C PRO A 12 -12.57 -6.02 16.90
N LYS A 13 -12.61 -6.18 15.57
CA LYS A 13 -11.43 -6.19 14.68
C LYS A 13 -10.78 -4.82 14.50
N GLU A 14 -11.47 -3.76 14.89
CA GLU A 14 -11.02 -2.38 14.75
C GLU A 14 -10.69 -1.79 16.12
N PRO A 15 -9.60 -1.02 16.24
CA PRO A 15 -9.30 -0.30 17.46
C PRO A 15 -10.49 0.60 17.79
N VAL A 16 -10.98 0.49 19.02
CA VAL A 16 -12.13 1.26 19.46
C VAL A 16 -11.73 2.74 19.45
N PRO A 17 -12.55 3.64 18.86
CA PRO A 17 -12.27 5.06 18.87
C PRO A 17 -12.06 5.57 20.30
N ASP A 18 -11.01 6.35 20.50
CA ASP A 18 -10.79 7.02 21.77
C ASP A 18 -11.90 8.03 22.04
N LEU A 19 -12.50 7.94 23.22
CA LEU A 19 -13.47 8.91 23.67
C LEU A 19 -12.75 10.21 24.04
N ASP A 20 -13.40 11.33 23.73
CA ASP A 20 -12.87 12.65 24.01
C ASP A 20 -12.86 12.90 25.53
N MET A 21 -11.68 13.17 26.09
CA MET A 21 -11.48 13.40 27.53
C MET A 21 -11.58 14.88 27.90
N GLY A 22 -11.82 15.78 26.93
CA GLY A 22 -11.76 17.21 27.16
C GLY A 22 -10.33 17.72 27.32
N ASP A 23 -10.20 19.03 27.58
CA ASP A 23 -8.92 19.70 27.82
C ASP A 23 -8.77 20.06 29.30
N ASP A 24 -7.98 19.29 30.04
CA ASP A 24 -7.73 19.48 31.48
C ASP A 24 -7.23 20.91 31.85
N SER A 25 -6.75 21.69 30.86
CA SER A 25 -6.27 23.07 31.06
C SER A 25 -7.35 24.15 30.98
N ILE A 26 -8.58 23.81 30.60
CA ILE A 26 -9.67 24.78 30.51
C ILE A 26 -10.02 25.36 31.90
N GLU A 27 -10.11 26.68 31.99
CA GLU A 27 -10.63 27.34 33.19
C GLU A 27 -12.15 27.16 33.24
N VAL A 28 -12.61 26.34 34.18
CA VAL A 28 -14.04 26.05 34.35
C VAL A 28 -14.72 27.23 35.05
N THR A 29 -15.31 28.13 34.26
CA THR A 29 -16.13 29.23 34.77
C THR A 29 -17.46 28.72 35.33
N ASP A 30 -18.14 29.54 36.14
CA ASP A 30 -19.45 29.18 36.69
C ASP A 30 -20.48 28.86 35.59
N GLU A 31 -20.43 29.58 34.47
CA GLU A 31 -21.29 29.32 33.29
C GLU A 31 -21.01 27.95 32.64
N LEU A 32 -19.74 27.56 32.51
CA LEU A 32 -19.37 26.26 31.96
C LEU A 32 -19.78 25.12 32.90
N ARG A 33 -19.64 25.32 34.21
CA ARG A 33 -20.10 24.37 35.22
C ARG A 33 -21.62 24.18 35.16
N GLU A 34 -22.39 25.26 35.03
CA GLU A 34 -23.85 25.18 34.90
C GLU A 34 -24.27 24.40 33.64
N LYS A 35 -23.65 24.69 32.48
CA LYS A 35 -23.90 23.96 31.23
C LYS A 35 -23.50 22.48 31.34
N ALA A 36 -22.40 22.17 32.03
CA ALA A 36 -21.99 20.78 32.25
C ALA A 36 -23.00 20.02 33.13
N GLU A 37 -23.55 20.68 34.14
CA GLU A 37 -24.59 20.12 35.01
C GLU A 37 -25.93 19.93 34.28
N GLU A 38 -26.29 20.82 33.36
CA GLU A 38 -27.43 20.65 32.45
C GLU A 38 -27.26 19.37 31.61
N LYS A 39 -26.09 19.21 31.00
CA LYS A 39 -25.75 18.01 30.21
C LYS A 39 -25.78 16.73 31.04
N LYS A 40 -25.33 16.79 32.29
CA LYS A 40 -25.43 15.67 33.25
C LYS A 40 -26.90 15.29 33.50
N CYS A 41 -27.79 16.26 33.66
CA CYS A 41 -29.22 16.01 33.84
C CYS A 41 -29.86 15.37 32.59
N GLU A 42 -29.54 15.88 31.39
CA GLU A 42 -29.96 15.27 30.12
C GLU A 42 -29.45 13.82 29.99
N ALA A 43 -28.18 13.58 30.32
CA ALA A 43 -27.57 12.25 30.28
C ALA A 43 -28.27 11.28 31.23
N MET A 44 -28.64 11.73 32.43
CA MET A 44 -29.38 10.92 33.39
C MET A 44 -30.81 10.61 32.93
N ALA A 45 -31.47 11.53 32.22
CA ALA A 45 -32.78 11.27 31.61
C ALA A 45 -32.65 10.16 30.55
N LYS A 46 -31.65 10.26 29.66
CA LYS A 46 -31.34 9.23 28.66
C LYS A 46 -31.03 7.87 29.28
N MET A 47 -30.32 7.86 30.40
CA MET A 47 -30.07 6.64 31.17
C MET A 47 -31.36 6.00 31.70
N SER A 48 -32.31 6.82 32.19
CA SER A 48 -33.62 6.32 32.62
C SER A 48 -34.45 5.77 31.47
N ASP A 49 -34.30 6.33 30.27
CA ASP A 49 -34.94 5.86 29.04
C ASP A 49 -34.27 4.59 28.46
N GLY A 50 -33.12 4.19 29.01
CA GLY A 50 -32.31 3.06 28.52
C GLY A 50 -31.45 3.38 27.30
N ASP A 51 -31.36 4.65 26.89
CA ASP A 51 -30.48 5.12 25.81
C ASP A 51 -29.07 5.36 26.37
N PHE A 52 -28.31 4.27 26.51
CA PHE A 52 -26.95 4.31 27.04
C PHE A 52 -25.98 5.06 26.13
N THR A 53 -26.16 4.96 24.81
CA THR A 53 -25.33 5.63 23.81
C THR A 53 -25.48 7.14 23.85
N GLY A 54 -26.72 7.64 23.85
CA GLY A 54 -26.99 9.08 23.97
C GLY A 54 -26.53 9.64 25.33
N ALA A 55 -26.61 8.84 26.40
CA ALA A 55 -26.05 9.23 27.69
C ALA A 55 -24.53 9.39 27.66
N VAL A 56 -23.79 8.51 26.96
CA VAL A 56 -22.33 8.62 26.78
C VAL A 56 -21.95 9.89 26.03
N ASP A 57 -22.68 10.23 24.97
CA ASP A 57 -22.44 11.44 24.18
C ASP A 57 -22.64 12.70 25.04
N LEU A 58 -23.74 12.75 25.80
CA LEU A 58 -24.04 13.87 26.70
C LEU A 58 -23.03 13.99 27.85
N PHE A 59 -22.57 12.88 28.43
CA PHE A 59 -21.47 12.93 29.40
C PHE A 59 -20.15 13.36 28.76
N THR A 60 -19.92 13.03 27.49
CA THR A 60 -18.74 13.50 26.75
C THR A 60 -18.81 15.01 26.52
N GLU A 61 -19.98 15.57 26.20
CA GLU A 61 -20.19 17.02 26.18
C GLU A 61 -19.97 17.66 27.55
N ALA A 62 -20.48 17.05 28.63
CA ALA A 62 -20.26 17.54 30.00
C ALA A 62 -18.76 17.55 30.38
N ILE A 63 -18.01 16.53 29.98
CA ILE A 63 -16.55 16.43 30.20
C ILE A 63 -15.81 17.51 29.43
N LYS A 64 -16.19 17.85 28.19
CA LYS A 64 -15.57 18.96 27.44
C LYS A 64 -15.73 20.31 28.15
N LEU A 65 -16.86 20.50 28.82
CA LEU A 65 -17.17 21.74 29.54
C LEU A 65 -16.50 21.80 30.92
N ASN A 66 -16.38 20.65 31.59
CA ASN A 66 -15.71 20.52 32.88
C ASN A 66 -14.98 19.16 33.00
N PRO A 67 -13.75 19.07 32.48
CA PRO A 67 -12.96 17.84 32.50
C PRO A 67 -12.51 17.43 33.90
N GLN A 68 -12.48 18.37 34.85
CA GLN A 68 -12.00 18.17 36.21
C GLN A 68 -13.05 17.53 37.14
N SER A 69 -14.27 17.29 36.64
CA SER A 69 -15.31 16.60 37.38
C SER A 69 -15.08 15.08 37.38
N SER A 70 -14.61 14.54 38.50
CA SER A 70 -14.47 13.09 38.71
C SER A 70 -15.79 12.34 38.45
N LEU A 71 -16.92 12.95 38.84
CA LEU A 71 -18.24 12.36 38.69
C LEU A 71 -18.61 12.09 37.23
N PHE A 72 -18.26 12.98 36.30
CA PHE A 72 -18.62 12.80 34.89
C PHE A 72 -17.89 11.61 34.28
N HIS A 73 -16.60 11.46 34.56
CA HIS A 73 -15.81 10.30 34.15
C HIS A 73 -16.38 9.00 34.75
N ALA A 74 -16.68 8.97 36.06
CA ALA A 74 -17.26 7.80 36.71
C ALA A 74 -18.63 7.40 36.13
N ARG A 75 -19.47 8.38 35.84
CA ARG A 75 -20.81 8.14 35.26
C ARG A 75 -20.72 7.67 33.82
N ARG A 76 -19.85 8.27 33.01
CA ARG A 76 -19.62 7.86 31.62
C ARG A 76 -19.08 6.42 31.55
N ALA A 77 -18.11 6.06 32.41
CA ALA A 77 -17.55 4.71 32.50
C ALA A 77 -18.61 3.61 32.62
N ARG A 78 -19.67 3.87 33.39
CA ARG A 78 -20.75 2.90 33.62
C ARG A 78 -21.61 2.65 32.37
N MET A 79 -21.58 3.57 31.40
CA MET A 79 -22.47 3.58 30.24
C MET A 79 -21.77 3.18 28.92
N ILE A 80 -20.44 3.22 28.87
CA ILE A 80 -19.65 3.01 27.65
C ILE A 80 -19.77 1.59 27.06
N GLY A 81 -20.04 0.57 27.89
CA GLY A 81 -20.16 -0.83 27.42
C GLY A 81 -18.85 -1.47 26.92
N ASN A 82 -17.77 -0.68 26.78
CA ASN A 82 -16.42 -1.12 26.47
C ASN A 82 -15.51 -1.02 27.71
N TRP A 83 -14.90 -2.15 28.07
CA TRP A 83 -14.05 -2.27 29.25
C TRP A 83 -12.76 -1.43 29.19
N GLU A 84 -12.14 -1.23 28.02
CA GLU A 84 -10.92 -0.43 27.88
C GLU A 84 -11.18 1.07 28.06
N ALA A 85 -12.24 1.57 27.46
CA ALA A 85 -12.64 2.97 27.61
C ALA A 85 -13.21 3.24 29.01
N ALA A 86 -14.02 2.33 29.56
CA ALA A 86 -14.52 2.44 30.94
C ALA A 86 -13.39 2.43 31.98
N TYR A 87 -12.35 1.58 31.80
CA TYR A 87 -11.20 1.56 32.70
C TYR A 87 -10.46 2.90 32.71
N ARG A 88 -10.24 3.52 31.54
CA ARG A 88 -9.59 4.83 31.43
C ARG A 88 -10.38 5.96 32.09
N ASP A 89 -11.70 5.97 31.92
CA ASP A 89 -12.58 6.92 32.60
C ASP A 89 -12.55 6.75 34.12
N LEU A 90 -12.63 5.50 34.62
CA LEU A 90 -12.54 5.26 36.06
C LEU A 90 -11.17 5.62 36.64
N GLN A 91 -10.08 5.34 35.93
CA GLN A 91 -8.74 5.78 36.32
C GLN A 91 -8.65 7.31 36.39
N THR A 92 -9.26 8.01 35.42
CA THR A 92 -9.32 9.47 35.40
C THR A 92 -10.15 10.01 36.57
N SER A 93 -11.30 9.40 36.84
CA SER A 93 -12.13 9.72 37.99
C SER A 93 -11.35 9.59 39.30
N LEU A 94 -10.74 8.43 39.58
CA LEU A 94 -9.97 8.21 40.81
C LEU A 94 -8.73 9.10 40.92
N ARG A 95 -8.15 9.53 39.80
CA ARG A 95 -7.04 10.50 39.77
C ARG A 95 -7.51 11.90 40.18
N LEU A 96 -8.72 12.30 39.78
CA LEU A 96 -9.30 13.61 40.08
C LEU A 96 -9.84 13.68 41.51
N ASP A 97 -10.72 12.75 41.86
CA ASP A 97 -11.29 12.63 43.20
C ASP A 97 -11.60 11.16 43.50
N TYR A 98 -10.99 10.65 44.57
CA TYR A 98 -11.16 9.27 44.98
C TYR A 98 -12.59 9.05 45.50
N SER A 99 -13.24 8.03 44.95
CA SER A 99 -14.57 7.59 45.38
C SER A 99 -14.55 6.07 45.56
N ASP A 100 -15.14 5.59 46.66
CA ASP A 100 -15.27 4.15 46.90
C ASP A 100 -16.07 3.47 45.76
N ASP A 101 -17.13 4.11 45.27
CA ASP A 101 -17.94 3.60 44.14
C ASP A 101 -17.09 3.38 42.87
N ALA A 102 -16.21 4.34 42.55
CA ALA A 102 -15.34 4.25 41.38
C ALA A 102 -14.25 3.19 41.59
N ASN A 103 -13.71 3.08 42.81
CA ASN A 103 -12.68 2.11 43.16
C ASN A 103 -13.22 0.68 43.14
N GLU A 104 -14.44 0.46 43.61
CA GLU A 104 -15.13 -0.82 43.49
C GLU A 104 -15.38 -1.20 42.02
N ALA A 105 -15.85 -0.26 41.20
CA ALA A 105 -16.04 -0.50 39.77
C ALA A 105 -14.74 -0.90 39.05
N ILE A 106 -13.58 -0.33 39.43
CA ILE A 106 -12.29 -0.73 38.84
C ILE A 106 -11.97 -2.19 39.15
N LYS A 107 -12.22 -2.69 40.36
CA LYS A 107 -11.90 -4.08 40.72
C LYS A 107 -12.61 -5.09 39.81
N GLU A 108 -13.81 -4.77 39.34
CA GLU A 108 -14.57 -5.62 38.43
C GLU A 108 -14.08 -5.52 36.97
N ILE A 109 -13.65 -4.32 36.55
CA ILE A 109 -13.27 -4.03 35.17
C ILE A 109 -11.82 -4.41 34.89
N GLU A 110 -10.91 -4.22 35.85
CA GLU A 110 -9.47 -4.47 35.71
C GLU A 110 -9.09 -5.85 35.15
N PRO A 111 -9.62 -6.99 35.64
CA PRO A 111 -9.27 -8.29 35.08
C PRO A 111 -9.79 -8.46 33.63
N LYS A 112 -10.91 -7.82 33.27
CA LYS A 112 -11.46 -7.85 31.91
C LYS A 112 -10.61 -6.98 30.98
N HIS A 113 -10.28 -5.76 31.41
CA HIS A 113 -9.39 -4.83 30.74
C HIS A 113 -8.04 -5.48 30.45
N LYS A 114 -7.39 -6.09 31.45
CA LYS A 114 -6.08 -6.73 31.30
C LYS A 114 -6.08 -7.82 30.22
N ARG A 115 -7.10 -8.66 30.18
CA ARG A 115 -7.23 -9.73 29.17
C ARG A 115 -7.38 -9.15 27.75
N ILE A 116 -8.20 -8.11 27.60
CA ILE A 116 -8.40 -7.45 26.30
C ILE A 116 -7.11 -6.75 25.85
N PHE A 117 -6.46 -6.03 26.75
CA PHE A 117 -5.20 -5.33 26.49
C PHE A 117 -4.09 -6.30 26.03
N GLU A 118 -3.92 -7.42 26.75
CA GLU A 118 -2.93 -8.45 26.38
C GLU A 118 -3.24 -9.08 25.01
N HIS A 119 -4.51 -9.32 24.70
CA HIS A 119 -4.95 -9.82 23.39
C HIS A 119 -4.65 -8.80 22.29
N ASN A 120 -5.04 -7.54 22.47
CA ASN A 120 -4.85 -6.45 21.50
C ASN A 120 -3.36 -6.24 21.19
N MET A 121 -2.50 -6.23 22.22
CA MET A 121 -1.05 -6.13 22.06
C MET A 121 -0.44 -7.30 21.28
N LYS A 122 -0.94 -8.52 21.50
CA LYS A 122 -0.49 -9.70 20.75
C LYS A 122 -0.95 -9.66 19.30
N TYR A 123 -2.18 -9.21 19.05
CA TYR A 123 -2.76 -9.12 17.72
C TYR A 123 -2.07 -8.03 16.87
N GLU A 124 -1.87 -6.84 17.43
CA GLU A 124 -1.23 -5.72 16.74
C GLU A 124 0.22 -6.05 16.36
N ARG A 125 0.96 -6.73 17.24
CA ARG A 125 2.31 -7.23 16.94
C ARG A 125 2.31 -8.17 15.72
N LYS A 126 1.42 -9.17 15.69
CA LYS A 126 1.31 -10.10 14.56
C LYS A 126 0.94 -9.39 13.27
N ARG A 127 0.07 -8.38 13.35
CA ARG A 127 -0.36 -7.56 12.21
C ARG A 127 0.81 -6.73 11.67
N GLN A 128 1.56 -6.07 12.55
CA GLN A 128 2.75 -5.29 12.18
C GLN A 128 3.84 -6.19 11.57
N GLU A 129 4.14 -7.33 12.18
CA GLU A 129 5.10 -8.31 11.63
C GLU A 129 4.70 -8.80 10.23
N LYS A 130 3.40 -9.02 9.99
CA LYS A 130 2.89 -9.39 8.66
C LYS A 130 3.04 -8.25 7.66
N LEU A 131 2.67 -7.03 8.03
CA LEU A 131 2.81 -5.84 7.18
C LEU A 131 4.29 -5.55 6.84
N GLU A 132 5.20 -5.69 7.81
CA GLU A 132 6.63 -5.52 7.59
C GLU A 132 7.22 -6.60 6.69
N ARG A 133 6.78 -7.85 6.85
CA ARG A 133 7.17 -8.96 5.97
C ARG A 133 6.72 -8.70 4.53
N GLU A 134 5.47 -8.34 4.34
CA GLU A 134 4.92 -8.00 3.02
C GLU A 134 5.64 -6.78 2.40
N LYS A 135 5.93 -5.74 3.20
CA LYS A 135 6.70 -4.57 2.76
C LYS A 135 8.13 -4.95 2.37
N ARG A 136 8.81 -5.78 3.17
CA ARG A 136 10.16 -6.31 2.84
C ARG A 136 10.15 -7.11 1.55
N GLU A 137 9.15 -7.97 1.35
CA GLU A 137 9.04 -8.76 0.13
C GLU A 137 8.77 -7.91 -1.11
N ARG A 138 7.91 -6.87 -0.99
CA ARG A 138 7.69 -5.90 -2.07
C ARG A 138 8.95 -5.13 -2.42
N ILE A 139 9.69 -4.66 -1.42
CA ILE A 139 10.97 -3.96 -1.62
C ILE A 139 11.99 -4.91 -2.27
N ARG A 140 12.07 -6.16 -1.82
CA ARG A 140 12.97 -7.17 -2.41
C ARG A 140 12.63 -7.40 -3.88
N LYS A 141 11.37 -7.66 -4.21
CA LYS A 141 10.93 -7.89 -5.60
C LYS A 141 11.20 -6.66 -6.48
N ALA A 142 10.88 -5.46 -6.01
CA ALA A 142 11.14 -4.23 -6.75
C ALA A 142 12.65 -3.97 -6.95
N ARG A 143 13.50 -4.34 -5.97
CA ARG A 143 14.96 -4.25 -6.12
C ARG A 143 15.49 -5.28 -7.12
N GLU A 144 15.03 -6.53 -7.02
CA GLU A 144 15.39 -7.59 -7.97
C GLU A 144 14.96 -7.24 -9.40
N GLU A 145 13.79 -6.64 -9.59
CA GLU A 145 13.30 -6.18 -10.88
C GLU A 145 14.13 -5.00 -11.43
N ARG A 146 14.44 -4.00 -10.60
CA ARG A 146 15.35 -2.90 -10.98
C ARG A 146 16.74 -3.40 -11.34
N GLU A 147 17.27 -4.35 -10.59
CA GLU A 147 18.60 -4.94 -10.85
C GLU A 147 18.59 -5.81 -12.12
N ARG A 148 17.49 -6.54 -12.40
CA ARG A 148 17.32 -7.25 -13.68
C ARG A 148 17.24 -6.29 -14.85
N ALA A 149 16.43 -5.23 -14.74
CA ALA A 149 16.35 -4.19 -15.75
C ALA A 149 17.71 -3.51 -15.98
N GLN A 150 18.50 -3.30 -14.91
CA GLN A 150 19.87 -2.80 -14.99
C GLN A 150 20.81 -3.81 -15.68
N ARG A 151 20.77 -5.10 -15.33
CA ARG A 151 21.57 -6.14 -16.00
C ARG A 151 21.19 -6.33 -17.48
N ASP A 152 19.92 -6.16 -17.83
CA ASP A 152 19.49 -6.21 -19.22
C ASP A 152 19.95 -4.98 -20.02
N THR A 153 20.16 -3.83 -19.35
CA THR A 153 20.82 -2.64 -19.93
C THR A 153 22.35 -2.70 -19.88
N GLU A 154 22.93 -3.41 -18.91
CA GLU A 154 24.36 -3.67 -18.69
C GLU A 154 24.72 -5.06 -19.25
N LYS A 155 24.42 -5.32 -20.52
CA LYS A 155 25.06 -6.47 -21.19
C LYS A 155 26.57 -6.20 -21.28
N PRO A 156 27.43 -7.20 -21.07
CA PRO A 156 28.87 -7.02 -21.24
C PRO A 156 29.13 -6.62 -22.68
N ASP A 157 29.86 -5.52 -22.89
CA ASP A 157 30.50 -5.22 -24.17
C ASP A 157 31.37 -6.44 -24.52
N PHE A 158 30.87 -7.29 -25.41
CA PHE A 158 31.67 -8.35 -26.00
C PHE A 158 32.57 -7.70 -27.05
N ASP A 159 33.72 -7.18 -26.58
CA ASP A 159 34.75 -6.62 -27.45
C ASP A 159 35.36 -7.72 -28.32
N ILE A 160 34.80 -7.93 -29.52
CA ILE A 160 35.53 -8.56 -30.62
C ILE A 160 36.53 -7.53 -31.12
N PRO A 161 37.86 -7.75 -31.00
CA PRO A 161 38.84 -6.78 -31.44
C PRO A 161 38.73 -6.58 -32.96
N GLY A 162 38.21 -5.42 -33.37
CA GLY A 162 38.15 -5.02 -34.77
C GLY A 162 36.75 -4.88 -35.39
N SER A 163 35.66 -5.20 -34.69
CA SER A 163 34.30 -4.90 -35.17
C SER A 163 33.50 -4.18 -34.09
N GLY A 164 33.23 -2.88 -34.29
CA GLY A 164 32.50 -2.07 -33.33
C GLY A 164 31.10 -2.59 -33.00
N ASN A 165 30.58 -2.17 -31.84
CA ASN A 165 29.24 -2.48 -31.33
C ASN A 165 28.14 -2.16 -32.36
N ILE A 166 27.41 -3.17 -32.83
CA ILE A 166 26.22 -3.00 -33.68
C ILE A 166 24.96 -3.26 -32.84
N PRO A 167 24.14 -2.23 -32.56
CA PRO A 167 22.92 -2.37 -31.78
C PRO A 167 21.92 -3.31 -32.48
N GLY A 168 21.34 -4.26 -31.74
CA GLY A 168 20.34 -5.20 -32.25
C GLY A 168 20.87 -6.52 -32.78
N MET A 169 22.20 -6.68 -32.88
CA MET A 169 22.83 -7.93 -33.34
C MET A 169 22.83 -9.02 -32.25
N ASP A 170 22.67 -8.68 -30.96
CA ASP A 170 22.69 -9.63 -29.84
C ASP A 170 21.52 -10.62 -29.88
N ASN A 171 20.35 -10.13 -30.29
CA ASN A 171 19.14 -10.94 -30.38
C ASN A 171 19.19 -11.88 -31.59
N MET A 172 19.90 -11.45 -32.64
CA MET A 172 20.13 -12.21 -33.86
C MET A 172 21.15 -13.35 -33.61
N PHE A 173 22.24 -13.08 -32.90
CA PHE A 173 23.26 -14.08 -32.57
C PHE A 173 22.76 -15.14 -31.57
N SER A 174 21.90 -14.76 -30.62
CA SER A 174 21.29 -15.70 -29.68
C SER A 174 20.34 -16.70 -30.36
N GLN A 175 19.59 -16.27 -31.38
CA GLN A 175 18.75 -17.17 -32.19
C GLN A 175 19.59 -18.06 -33.11
N LEU A 176 20.69 -17.53 -33.64
CA LEU A 176 21.65 -18.24 -34.51
C LEU A 176 22.34 -19.42 -33.81
N PHE A 177 22.70 -19.26 -32.54
CA PHE A 177 23.37 -20.31 -31.75
C PHE A 177 22.44 -21.44 -31.28
N ASN A 178 21.13 -21.18 -31.22
CA ASN A 178 20.14 -22.15 -30.75
C ASN A 178 19.55 -23.02 -31.87
N ASP A 179 19.90 -22.76 -33.14
CA ASP A 179 19.46 -23.55 -34.30
C ASP A 179 20.62 -24.37 -34.89
N PRO A 180 20.63 -25.71 -34.71
CA PRO A 180 21.71 -26.59 -35.16
C PRO A 180 22.00 -26.54 -36.67
N GLU A 181 21.00 -26.16 -37.48
CA GLU A 181 21.13 -26.12 -38.94
C GLU A 181 21.90 -24.87 -39.39
N LEU A 182 21.64 -23.72 -38.75
CA LEU A 182 22.33 -22.45 -39.02
C LEU A 182 23.79 -22.45 -38.53
N MET A 183 24.10 -23.17 -37.44
CA MET A 183 25.47 -23.39 -36.99
C MET A 183 26.33 -24.15 -38.01
N SER A 184 25.74 -25.11 -38.72
CA SER A 184 26.44 -25.84 -39.78
C SER A 184 26.68 -24.97 -41.03
N ALA A 185 25.75 -24.07 -41.33
CA ALA A 185 25.86 -23.14 -42.45
C ALA A 185 26.92 -22.05 -42.22
N ILE A 186 27.14 -21.60 -40.98
CA ILE A 186 28.20 -20.63 -40.61
C ILE A 186 29.60 -21.24 -40.74
N GLN A 187 29.75 -22.56 -40.62
CA GLN A 187 31.04 -23.21 -40.83
C GLN A 187 31.45 -23.24 -42.32
N ASP A 188 30.52 -22.96 -43.24
CA ASP A 188 30.83 -22.82 -44.66
C ASP A 188 31.58 -21.49 -44.89
N PRO A 189 32.85 -21.53 -45.37
CA PRO A 189 33.68 -20.34 -45.55
C PRO A 189 33.05 -19.27 -46.45
N GLU A 190 32.19 -19.67 -47.39
CA GLU A 190 31.48 -18.74 -48.27
C GLU A 190 30.37 -17.97 -47.54
N VAL A 191 29.70 -18.59 -46.56
CA VAL A 191 28.60 -18.00 -45.81
C VAL A 191 29.14 -17.02 -44.77
N MET A 192 30.27 -17.32 -44.10
CA MET A 192 30.94 -16.33 -43.22
C MET A 192 31.38 -15.09 -43.98
N LYS A 193 31.93 -15.27 -45.19
CA LYS A 193 32.39 -14.16 -46.01
C LYS A 193 31.22 -13.28 -46.44
N ALA A 194 30.13 -13.89 -46.90
CA ALA A 194 28.90 -13.18 -47.23
C ALA A 194 28.31 -12.45 -46.02
N PHE A 195 28.27 -13.12 -44.86
CA PHE A 195 27.76 -12.53 -43.61
C PHE A 195 28.59 -11.32 -43.16
N SER A 196 29.92 -11.44 -43.16
CA SER A 196 30.82 -10.34 -42.81
C SER A 196 30.70 -9.15 -43.76
N GLU A 197 30.56 -9.42 -45.07
CA GLU A 197 30.47 -8.37 -46.10
C GLU A 197 29.11 -7.67 -46.09
N VAL A 198 28.01 -8.38 -45.82
CA VAL A 198 26.66 -7.81 -45.68
C VAL A 198 26.50 -7.04 -44.37
N CYS A 199 27.05 -7.55 -43.26
CA CYS A 199 27.04 -6.85 -41.98
C CYS A 199 27.83 -5.52 -42.04
N SER A 200 28.94 -5.50 -42.76
CA SER A 200 29.76 -4.29 -42.89
C SER A 200 29.25 -3.36 -44.00
N ASN A 201 28.49 -3.88 -44.98
CA ASN A 201 27.97 -3.12 -46.10
C ASN A 201 26.60 -3.67 -46.54
N PRO A 202 25.49 -3.05 -46.10
CA PRO A 202 24.13 -3.51 -46.41
C PRO A 202 23.81 -3.58 -47.91
N ALA A 203 24.53 -2.83 -48.76
CA ALA A 203 24.39 -2.85 -50.21
C ALA A 203 25.07 -4.07 -50.89
N ALA A 204 25.88 -4.84 -50.15
CA ALA A 204 26.54 -6.05 -50.67
C ALA A 204 25.58 -7.25 -50.79
N MET A 205 24.38 -7.17 -50.23
CA MET A 205 23.40 -8.27 -50.21
C MET A 205 22.94 -8.69 -51.61
N ASP A 206 22.84 -7.74 -52.55
CA ASP A 206 22.47 -8.02 -53.94
C ASP A 206 23.43 -8.99 -54.64
N LYS A 207 24.69 -9.08 -54.19
CA LYS A 207 25.69 -10.02 -54.73
C LYS A 207 25.40 -11.47 -54.32
N TYR A 208 24.77 -11.69 -53.17
CA TYR A 208 24.53 -13.02 -52.59
C TYR A 208 23.09 -13.51 -52.79
N LYS A 209 22.22 -12.66 -53.32
CA LYS A 209 20.82 -12.95 -53.67
C LYS A 209 20.62 -14.21 -54.52
N ASN A 210 21.60 -14.54 -55.37
CA ASN A 210 21.55 -15.70 -56.27
C ASN A 210 22.34 -16.91 -55.76
N ASN A 211 22.97 -16.84 -54.57
CA ASN A 211 23.69 -17.98 -53.99
C ASN A 211 22.75 -18.79 -53.07
N PRO A 212 22.37 -20.03 -53.43
CA PRO A 212 21.41 -20.82 -52.67
C PRO A 212 21.86 -21.09 -51.22
N LYS A 213 23.17 -21.12 -50.93
CA LYS A 213 23.70 -21.32 -49.58
C LYS A 213 23.71 -20.07 -48.70
N ALA A 214 23.81 -18.88 -49.30
CA ALA A 214 23.86 -17.60 -48.58
C ALA A 214 22.52 -16.85 -48.59
N SER A 215 21.58 -17.27 -49.44
CA SER A 215 20.27 -16.64 -49.59
C SER A 215 19.36 -16.87 -48.39
N ALA A 216 19.30 -18.07 -47.79
CA ALA A 216 18.39 -18.34 -46.68
C ALA A 216 18.67 -17.50 -45.41
N PRO A 217 19.94 -17.32 -44.97
CA PRO A 217 20.26 -16.43 -43.85
C PRO A 217 20.04 -14.94 -44.17
N CYS A 218 20.33 -14.50 -45.41
CA CYS A 218 20.19 -13.10 -45.82
C CYS A 218 18.73 -12.70 -46.15
N LEU A 219 17.88 -13.64 -46.60
CA LEU A 219 16.48 -13.36 -46.93
C LEU A 219 15.63 -13.14 -45.66
N GLY A 220 16.00 -13.78 -44.53
CA GLY A 220 15.38 -13.54 -43.23
C GLY A 220 15.57 -12.10 -42.71
N PHE A 221 16.60 -11.38 -43.18
CA PHE A 221 16.84 -9.97 -42.85
C PHE A 221 15.80 -9.02 -43.48
N LEU A 222 15.16 -9.40 -44.59
CA LEU A 222 14.21 -8.55 -45.32
C LEU A 222 12.74 -8.77 -44.91
N THR A 223 12.37 -9.94 -44.37
CA THR A 223 10.97 -10.25 -44.05
C THR A 223 10.50 -9.77 -42.68
N MET A 224 11.31 -9.04 -41.91
CA MET A 224 10.89 -8.43 -40.64
C MET A 224 10.79 -6.89 -40.70
N GLY A 225 10.88 -6.31 -41.90
CA GLY A 225 10.88 -4.86 -42.11
C GLY A 225 9.55 -4.21 -42.52
N GLU A 226 8.46 -4.96 -42.73
CA GLU A 226 7.13 -4.38 -43.02
C GLU A 226 6.10 -4.72 -41.94
N PRO A 227 5.53 -3.74 -41.23
CA PRO A 227 4.43 -3.97 -40.29
C PRO A 227 3.12 -4.26 -41.06
N PRO A 228 2.23 -5.14 -40.55
CA PRO A 228 0.90 -5.27 -41.12
C PRO A 228 0.12 -3.96 -40.92
N MET A 229 -0.19 -3.34 -42.06
CA MET A 229 -1.11 -2.22 -42.22
C MET A 229 -2.41 -2.45 -41.44
N PHE A 230 -2.60 -1.67 -40.37
CA PHE A 230 -3.90 -1.46 -39.74
C PHE A 230 -4.77 -0.64 -40.71
N LEU A 231 -5.60 -1.33 -41.48
CA LEU A 231 -6.72 -0.75 -42.21
C LEU A 231 -8.02 -1.26 -41.57
N LEU A 232 -8.61 -0.45 -40.68
CA LEU A 232 -10.05 -0.37 -40.51
C LEU A 232 -10.41 1.01 -39.94
N ALA A 233 -10.78 1.90 -40.86
CA ALA A 233 -11.53 3.10 -40.55
C ALA A 233 -12.99 2.71 -40.28
N VAL A 234 -13.54 3.10 -39.13
CA VAL A 234 -14.96 3.48 -38.99
C VAL A 234 -15.05 4.67 -38.06
N SER A 235 -15.18 5.84 -38.69
CA SER A 235 -16.11 6.93 -38.37
C SER A 235 -16.81 6.91 -37.00
N VAL A 236 -16.46 7.85 -36.12
CA VAL A 236 -17.47 8.67 -35.43
C VAL A 236 -17.00 10.12 -35.41
N SER A 237 -17.81 10.96 -36.05
CA SER A 237 -17.70 12.41 -36.16
C SER A 237 -17.79 13.13 -34.81
N GLY A 238 -17.13 14.28 -34.72
CA GLY A 238 -17.66 15.42 -33.97
C GLY A 238 -16.66 16.14 -33.05
N LEU A 239 -16.24 17.34 -33.49
CA LEU A 239 -16.26 18.61 -32.74
C LEU A 239 -15.66 18.57 -31.30
N VAL A 240 -14.60 19.31 -30.95
CA VAL A 240 -14.51 20.78 -30.95
C VAL A 240 -13.05 21.20 -30.70
N SER A 241 -12.60 22.21 -31.46
CA SER A 241 -11.39 23.01 -31.28
C SER A 241 -11.42 23.87 -30.02
N LEU A 242 -10.27 24.09 -29.37
CA LEU A 242 -9.83 25.33 -28.67
C LEU A 242 -8.42 25.04 -28.11
N GLU A 243 -7.36 25.52 -28.76
CA GLU A 243 -6.65 26.76 -28.38
C GLU A 243 -6.50 26.93 -26.87
N ILE A 244 -5.26 26.85 -26.37
CA ILE A 244 -4.66 27.81 -25.42
C ILE A 244 -3.13 27.61 -25.47
N SER A 245 -2.51 28.57 -26.12
CA SER A 245 -1.13 29.02 -25.92
C SER A 245 -0.92 29.55 -24.50
N GLU A 246 0.35 29.55 -24.07
CA GLU A 246 0.90 30.12 -22.84
C GLU A 246 1.05 29.16 -21.67
N LEU A 247 2.30 28.81 -21.35
CA LEU A 247 2.83 28.93 -20.00
C LEU A 247 4.36 29.09 -20.08
N ARG A 248 4.80 30.31 -19.75
CA ARG A 248 6.20 30.68 -19.50
C ARG A 248 6.74 29.96 -18.25
N PRO A 249 8.05 29.70 -18.17
CA PRO A 249 8.69 29.25 -16.94
C PRO A 249 8.78 30.40 -15.92
N ILE A 250 8.47 30.09 -14.65
CA ILE A 250 8.64 30.97 -13.50
C ILE A 250 10.04 30.73 -12.91
N MET A 251 10.74 31.85 -12.69
CA MET A 251 11.92 32.13 -11.82
C MET A 251 12.84 30.99 -11.38
#